data_AF-A0A1Q9VNE2-F1
#
_entry.id   AF-A0A1Q9VNE2-F1
#
_cell.length_a   1.000
_cell.length_b   1.000
_cell.length_c   1.000
_cell.angle_alpha   90.00
_cell.angle_beta   90.00
_cell.angle_gamma   90.00
#
_symmetry.space_group_name_H-M   'P 1'
#
loop_
_entity.id
_entity.type
_entity.pdbx_description
1 polymer ?
#
loop_
_entity_poly.entity_id
_entity_poly.type
_entity_poly.pdbx_seq_one_letter_code
_entity_poly.pdbx_strand_id
1 'polypeptide(L)'
;MGRRPRVTQPVSHAYLRPAADRPVAETEVRRSRFIACAARVPDEDAARAFLAEVRAGFTDARHHCSAYILHVDGANPVERSGDDGEPAGTAGQPMLEVLRGSGLQDVAVVVVRYFGGVKLGTGGLVRAYQDATRAVLADITVMRREPRDVWTLEVDHAEAGKIEAELRARGLDVEASYGQTVTLILTVAAGEDPGGIVREISAGTLEIVRVGSRWDDVKAG
;
A
#
# COMPACT_ATOMS: atom_id res chain seq x y z
N MET A 1 -20.05 9.86 37.53
CA MET A 1 -19.22 8.73 37.09
C MET A 1 -19.63 8.37 35.67
N GLY A 2 -19.23 9.19 34.69
CA GLY A 2 -19.61 9.01 33.28
C GLY A 2 -18.55 8.19 32.57
N ARG A 3 -18.87 6.96 32.19
CA ARG A 3 -18.03 6.18 31.26
C ARG A 3 -18.02 6.94 29.93
N ARG A 4 -16.85 7.46 29.54
CA ARG A 4 -16.65 7.97 28.18
C ARG A 4 -16.97 6.83 27.20
N PRO A 5 -17.80 7.05 26.18
CA PRO A 5 -18.02 6.04 25.16
C PRO A 5 -16.67 5.73 24.50
N ARG A 6 -16.28 4.45 24.49
CA ARG A 6 -15.22 3.99 23.57
C ARG A 6 -15.76 4.25 22.17
N VAL A 7 -15.22 5.26 21.50
CA VAL A 7 -15.35 5.37 20.06
C VAL A 7 -14.58 4.19 19.51
N THR A 8 -15.28 3.10 19.19
CA THR A 8 -14.74 2.04 18.35
C THR A 8 -14.57 2.68 16.97
N GLN A 9 -13.39 3.24 16.72
CA GLN A 9 -12.99 3.57 15.36
C GLN A 9 -13.08 2.27 14.53
N PRO A 10 -13.63 2.31 13.31
CA PRO A 10 -13.61 1.15 12.44
C PRO A 10 -12.15 0.72 12.30
N VAL A 11 -11.86 -0.53 12.66
CA VAL A 11 -10.54 -1.12 12.46
C VAL A 11 -10.35 -1.27 10.96
N SER A 12 -9.47 -0.46 10.38
CA SER A 12 -9.05 -0.66 8.99
C SER A 12 -8.42 -2.04 8.88
N HIS A 13 -8.79 -2.81 7.85
CA HIS A 13 -8.24 -4.14 7.64
C HIS A 13 -6.93 -4.06 6.85
N ALA A 14 -6.03 -5.03 7.09
CA ALA A 14 -4.83 -5.17 6.28
C ALA A 14 -5.18 -5.35 4.80
N TYR A 15 -4.34 -4.82 3.91
CA TYR A 15 -4.50 -4.95 2.46
C TYR A 15 -3.16 -5.13 1.76
N LEU A 16 -3.20 -5.57 0.50
CA LEU A 16 -2.00 -5.74 -0.32
C LEU A 16 -1.74 -4.48 -1.13
N ARG A 17 -0.49 -4.08 -1.25
CA ARG A 17 -0.04 -2.95 -2.07
C ARG A 17 1.32 -3.24 -2.70
N PRO A 18 1.72 -2.52 -3.76
CA PRO A 18 3.08 -2.59 -4.28
C PRO A 18 4.11 -2.06 -3.26
N ALA A 19 5.33 -2.57 -3.33
CA ALA A 19 6.49 -1.93 -2.73
C ALA A 19 6.80 -0.61 -3.46
N ALA A 20 7.94 0.02 -3.13
CA ALA A 20 8.36 1.26 -3.79
C ALA A 20 8.98 1.02 -5.19
N ASP A 21 8.96 -0.22 -5.69
CA ASP A 21 9.43 -0.57 -7.02
C ASP A 21 8.51 0.00 -8.12
N ARG A 22 9.10 0.13 -9.31
CA ARG A 22 8.43 0.71 -10.49
C ARG A 22 8.68 -0.19 -11.71
N PRO A 23 8.09 -1.39 -11.74
CA PRO A 23 8.32 -2.32 -12.83
C PRO A 23 7.76 -1.77 -14.15
N VAL A 24 8.40 -2.22 -15.23
CA VAL A 24 7.99 -1.94 -16.60
C VAL A 24 8.01 -3.26 -17.36
N ALA A 25 6.91 -3.58 -18.03
CA ALA A 25 6.81 -4.76 -18.88
C ALA A 25 6.35 -4.38 -20.28
N GLU A 26 6.89 -5.05 -21.30
CA GLU A 26 6.49 -4.85 -22.69
C GLU A 26 5.83 -6.11 -23.25
N THR A 27 4.73 -5.93 -23.97
CA THR A 27 4.08 -6.98 -24.75
C THR A 27 3.84 -6.50 -26.19
N GLU A 28 3.81 -7.43 -27.14
CA GLU A 28 3.51 -7.12 -28.54
C GLU A 28 2.32 -7.94 -29.04
N VAL A 29 1.34 -7.27 -29.65
CA VAL A 29 0.17 -7.90 -30.27
C VAL A 29 -0.02 -7.34 -31.66
N ARG A 30 0.11 -8.21 -32.68
CA ARG A 30 0.01 -7.85 -34.11
C ARG A 30 0.82 -6.59 -34.43
N ARG A 31 2.11 -6.58 -34.06
CA ARG A 31 3.07 -5.48 -34.26
C ARG A 31 2.79 -4.21 -33.46
N SER A 32 1.68 -4.14 -32.71
CA SER A 32 1.43 -3.06 -31.77
C SER A 32 2.16 -3.36 -30.48
N ARG A 33 2.94 -2.40 -29.98
CA ARG A 33 3.69 -2.53 -28.72
C ARG A 33 2.91 -1.90 -27.59
N PHE A 34 2.86 -2.56 -26.46
CA PHE A 34 2.20 -2.14 -25.23
C PHE A 34 3.23 -2.17 -24.10
N ILE A 35 3.59 -0.99 -23.59
CA ILE A 35 4.57 -0.82 -22.51
C ILE A 35 3.78 -0.44 -21.27
N ALA A 36 3.70 -1.34 -20.32
CA ALA A 36 2.99 -1.15 -19.06
C ALA A 36 3.98 -0.73 -17.97
N CYS A 37 3.70 0.39 -17.31
CA CYS A 37 4.44 0.89 -16.17
C CYS A 37 3.53 0.82 -14.94
N ALA A 38 4.01 0.27 -13.83
CA ALA A 38 3.27 0.25 -12.56
C ALA A 38 4.00 1.03 -11.48
N ALA A 39 3.24 1.57 -10.53
CA ALA A 39 3.79 2.24 -9.35
C ALA A 39 2.84 2.15 -8.17
N ARG A 40 3.42 2.15 -6.96
CA ARG A 40 2.72 2.50 -5.73
C ARG A 40 2.31 3.97 -5.76
N VAL A 41 1.04 4.26 -5.48
CA VAL A 41 0.52 5.64 -5.36
C VAL A 41 -0.36 5.76 -4.11
N PRO A 42 -0.08 6.67 -3.17
CA PRO A 42 -0.87 6.80 -1.94
C PRO A 42 -2.18 7.57 -2.11
N ASP A 43 -2.32 8.35 -3.17
CA ASP A 43 -3.46 9.26 -3.37
C ASP A 43 -3.66 9.61 -4.87
N GLU A 44 -4.71 10.37 -5.16
CA GLU A 44 -5.06 10.76 -6.53
C GLU A 44 -4.04 11.74 -7.14
N ASP A 45 -3.37 12.56 -6.34
CA ASP A 45 -2.34 13.49 -6.82
C ASP A 45 -1.10 12.72 -7.30
N ALA A 46 -0.66 11.73 -6.53
CA ALA A 46 0.42 10.83 -6.91
C ALA A 46 0.07 10.00 -8.15
N ALA A 47 -1.19 9.54 -8.27
CA ALA A 47 -1.65 8.85 -9.48
C ALA A 47 -1.60 9.75 -10.73
N ARG A 48 -2.02 11.02 -10.61
CA ARG A 48 -1.92 12.01 -11.69
C ARG A 48 -0.47 12.35 -12.04
N ALA A 49 0.37 12.54 -11.03
CA ALA A 49 1.79 12.80 -11.21
C ALA A 49 2.48 11.64 -11.93
N PHE A 50 2.16 10.39 -11.55
CA PHE A 50 2.68 9.21 -12.21
C PHE A 50 2.27 9.14 -13.69
N LEU A 51 1.00 9.39 -14.02
CA LEU A 51 0.56 9.44 -15.40
C LEU A 51 1.28 10.53 -16.20
N ALA A 52 1.46 11.71 -15.62
CA ALA A 52 2.18 12.80 -16.27
C ALA A 52 3.65 12.45 -16.52
N GLU A 53 4.30 11.79 -15.55
CA GLU A 53 5.68 11.30 -15.68
C GLU A 53 5.80 10.29 -16.82
N VAL A 54 4.92 9.27 -16.88
CA VAL A 54 4.95 8.28 -17.96
C VAL A 54 4.70 8.95 -19.33
N ARG A 55 3.76 9.90 -19.41
CA ARG A 55 3.55 10.68 -20.64
C ARG A 55 4.78 11.45 -21.08
N ALA A 56 5.49 12.07 -20.14
CA ALA A 56 6.74 12.78 -20.43
C ALA A 56 7.88 11.85 -20.85
N GLY A 57 7.89 10.60 -20.37
CA GLY A 57 8.86 9.58 -20.80
C GLY A 57 8.59 9.00 -22.19
N PHE A 58 7.34 9.03 -22.65
CA PHE A 58 6.90 8.44 -23.93
C PHE A 58 6.11 9.46 -24.78
N THR A 59 6.71 10.61 -25.08
CA THR A 59 6.04 11.74 -25.75
C THR A 59 5.59 11.46 -27.19
N ASP A 60 6.18 10.47 -27.84
CA ASP A 60 5.89 10.05 -29.22
C ASP A 60 4.76 9.01 -29.30
N ALA A 61 4.32 8.45 -28.17
CA ALA A 61 3.17 7.57 -28.12
C ALA A 61 1.85 8.36 -28.19
N ARG A 62 0.83 7.76 -28.81
CA ARG A 62 -0.49 8.39 -28.97
C ARG A 62 -1.45 8.14 -27.82
N HIS A 63 -1.23 7.05 -27.08
CA HIS A 63 -2.12 6.59 -26.03
C HIS A 63 -1.31 6.18 -24.80
N HIS A 64 -1.70 6.72 -23.65
CA HIS A 64 -1.21 6.43 -22.30
C HIS A 64 -2.43 6.13 -21.42
N CYS A 65 -3.06 5.00 -21.68
CA CYS A 65 -4.25 4.56 -20.94
C CYS A 65 -3.85 4.23 -19.51
N SER A 66 -4.73 4.49 -18.54
CA SER A 66 -4.39 4.38 -17.13
C SER A 66 -5.50 3.69 -16.34
N ALA A 67 -5.13 3.03 -15.24
CA ALA A 67 -6.04 2.58 -14.21
C ALA A 67 -5.35 2.64 -12.84
N TYR A 68 -6.11 2.96 -11.79
CA TYR A 68 -5.61 2.91 -10.42
C TYR A 68 -6.68 2.54 -9.40
N ILE A 69 -6.24 1.96 -8.28
CA ILE A 69 -7.04 1.66 -7.10
C ILE A 69 -6.31 2.25 -5.89
N LEU A 70 -7.01 3.06 -5.09
CA LEU A 70 -6.48 3.70 -3.88
C LEU A 70 -7.27 3.24 -2.65
N HIS A 71 -6.55 2.90 -1.60
CA HIS A 71 -7.15 2.55 -0.32
C HIS A 71 -7.84 3.77 0.32
N VAL A 72 -8.98 3.54 0.96
CA VAL A 72 -9.65 4.54 1.80
C VAL A 72 -10.06 3.89 3.11
N ASP A 73 -9.58 4.44 4.22
CA ASP A 73 -9.89 3.95 5.55
C ASP A 73 -11.41 3.96 5.81
N GLY A 74 -11.95 2.79 6.14
CA GLY A 74 -13.38 2.62 6.48
C GLY A 74 -14.36 2.82 5.31
N ALA A 75 -13.88 2.86 4.06
CA ALA A 75 -14.72 3.02 2.88
C ALA A 75 -14.29 2.11 1.73
N ASN A 76 -15.06 2.11 0.64
CA ASN A 76 -14.66 1.42 -0.58
C ASN A 76 -13.45 2.12 -1.22
N PRO A 77 -12.53 1.37 -1.84
CA PRO A 77 -11.41 1.95 -2.57
C PRO A 77 -11.87 2.95 -3.65
N VAL A 78 -11.05 3.97 -3.90
CA VAL A 78 -11.24 4.85 -5.06
C VAL A 78 -10.66 4.16 -6.28
N GLU A 79 -11.50 4.00 -7.29
CA GLU A 79 -11.12 3.35 -8.55
C GLU A 79 -11.31 4.31 -9.71
N ARG A 80 -10.29 4.44 -10.56
CA ARG A 80 -10.37 5.27 -11.77
C ARG A 80 -9.66 4.59 -12.93
N SER A 81 -10.13 4.93 -14.13
CA SER A 81 -9.51 4.48 -15.38
C SER A 81 -9.69 5.51 -16.48
N GLY A 82 -8.80 5.50 -17.47
CA GLY A 82 -8.85 6.38 -18.65
C GLY A 82 -8.37 5.67 -19.91
N ASP A 83 -9.14 5.80 -20.99
CA ASP A 83 -8.86 5.18 -22.29
C ASP A 83 -7.92 6.02 -23.18
N ASP A 84 -7.64 7.28 -22.82
CA ASP A 84 -6.72 8.17 -23.55
C ASP A 84 -6.86 8.18 -25.09
N GLY A 85 -8.09 8.33 -25.60
CA GLY A 85 -8.35 8.37 -27.03
C GLY A 85 -8.43 7.01 -27.72
N GLU A 86 -8.22 5.90 -27.01
CA GLU A 86 -8.69 4.59 -27.46
C GLU A 86 -10.23 4.56 -27.51
N PRO A 87 -10.84 3.62 -28.27
CA PRO A 87 -12.27 3.40 -28.21
C PRO A 87 -12.74 3.18 -26.76
N ALA A 88 -13.84 3.83 -26.40
CA ALA A 88 -14.35 3.83 -25.02
C ALA A 88 -14.54 2.40 -24.49
N GLY A 89 -14.03 2.16 -23.27
CA GLY A 89 -14.12 0.88 -22.57
C GLY A 89 -13.20 -0.22 -23.11
N THR A 90 -12.25 0.10 -24.00
CA THR A 90 -11.35 -0.91 -24.58
C THR A 90 -9.96 -0.96 -23.95
N ALA A 91 -9.60 0.01 -23.09
CA ALA A 91 -8.30 0.08 -22.46
C ALA A 91 -8.39 0.22 -20.94
N GLY A 92 -8.83 1.39 -20.44
CA GLY A 92 -8.80 1.73 -19.03
C GLY A 92 -9.65 0.80 -18.16
N GLN A 93 -10.90 0.54 -18.55
CA GLN A 93 -11.77 -0.36 -17.79
C GLN A 93 -11.23 -1.81 -17.75
N PRO A 94 -10.77 -2.40 -18.87
CA PRO A 94 -10.07 -3.69 -18.84
C PRO A 94 -8.82 -3.72 -17.94
N MET A 95 -8.01 -2.67 -17.91
CA MET A 95 -6.86 -2.57 -17.00
C MET A 95 -7.33 -2.56 -15.53
N LEU A 96 -8.39 -1.81 -15.23
CA LEU A 96 -8.95 -1.73 -13.88
C LEU A 96 -9.52 -3.07 -13.39
N GLU A 97 -10.13 -3.86 -14.29
CA GLU A 97 -10.58 -5.23 -13.98
C GLU A 97 -9.42 -6.15 -13.57
N VAL A 98 -8.27 -6.02 -14.22
CA VAL A 98 -7.05 -6.76 -13.84
C VAL A 98 -6.54 -6.32 -12.47
N LEU A 99 -6.52 -5.01 -12.20
CA LEU A 99 -6.14 -4.49 -10.89
C LEU A 99 -7.07 -5.01 -9.79
N ARG A 100 -8.39 -4.98 -9.99
CA ARG A 100 -9.36 -5.55 -9.04
C ARG A 100 -9.08 -7.03 -8.79
N GLY A 101 -8.84 -7.80 -9.85
CA GLY A 101 -8.52 -9.23 -9.75
C GLY A 101 -7.22 -9.54 -9.01
N SER A 102 -6.28 -8.59 -8.96
CA SER A 102 -5.02 -8.74 -8.22
C SER A 102 -5.16 -8.56 -6.71
N GLY A 103 -6.22 -7.89 -6.24
CA GLY A 103 -6.40 -7.52 -4.83
C GLY A 103 -5.46 -6.43 -4.32
N LEU A 104 -4.60 -5.86 -5.17
CA LEU A 104 -3.73 -4.74 -4.82
C LEU A 104 -4.52 -3.43 -4.72
N GLN A 105 -4.15 -2.61 -3.73
CA GLN A 105 -4.57 -1.22 -3.57
C GLN A 105 -3.34 -0.31 -3.51
N ASP A 106 -3.56 0.99 -3.56
CA ASP A 106 -2.53 2.02 -3.68
C ASP A 106 -1.58 1.76 -4.87
N VAL A 107 -2.18 1.39 -6.01
CA VAL A 107 -1.49 0.98 -7.22
C VAL A 107 -2.05 1.74 -8.41
N ALA A 108 -1.16 2.19 -9.28
CA ALA A 108 -1.48 2.73 -10.58
C ALA A 108 -0.71 1.99 -11.67
N VAL A 109 -1.37 1.78 -12.79
CA VAL A 109 -0.77 1.25 -14.03
C VAL A 109 -1.07 2.19 -15.17
N VAL A 110 -0.06 2.49 -15.97
CA VAL A 110 -0.18 3.22 -17.23
C VAL A 110 0.33 2.32 -18.34
N VAL A 111 -0.48 2.10 -19.37
CA VAL A 111 -0.10 1.34 -20.56
C VAL A 111 0.06 2.31 -21.72
N VAL A 112 1.29 2.39 -22.21
CA VAL A 112 1.67 3.17 -23.39
C VAL A 112 1.54 2.28 -24.62
N ARG A 113 0.88 2.78 -25.67
CA ARG A 113 0.69 2.02 -26.90
C ARG A 113 1.31 2.69 -28.12
N TYR A 114 2.09 1.92 -28.87
CA TYR A 114 2.51 2.24 -30.23
C TYR A 114 1.72 1.38 -31.24
N PHE A 115 1.07 2.03 -32.20
CA PHE A 115 0.26 1.34 -33.21
C PHE A 115 1.15 0.62 -34.25
N GLY A 116 0.91 -0.67 -34.44
CA GLY A 116 1.69 -1.54 -35.33
C GLY A 116 1.27 -1.57 -36.80
N GLY A 117 0.34 -0.71 -37.22
CA GLY A 117 -0.21 -0.73 -38.59
C GLY A 117 -1.39 -1.68 -38.81
N VAL A 118 -1.70 -2.56 -37.84
CA VAL A 118 -2.81 -3.53 -37.93
C VAL A 118 -3.82 -3.26 -36.82
N LYS A 119 -5.09 -3.05 -37.18
CA LYS A 119 -6.18 -2.87 -36.21
C LYS A 119 -6.45 -4.17 -35.45
N LEU A 120 -6.57 -4.07 -34.12
CA LEU A 120 -6.86 -5.20 -33.24
C LEU A 120 -8.37 -5.49 -33.12
N GLY A 121 -9.22 -4.50 -33.41
CA GLY A 121 -10.65 -4.54 -33.07
C GLY A 121 -10.89 -4.43 -31.56
N THR A 122 -12.14 -4.25 -31.14
CA THR A 122 -12.53 -4.02 -29.74
C THR A 122 -12.04 -5.13 -28.81
N GLY A 123 -12.35 -6.39 -29.11
CA GLY A 123 -11.94 -7.52 -28.27
C GLY A 123 -10.42 -7.75 -28.25
N GLY A 124 -9.72 -7.39 -29.33
CA GLY A 124 -8.26 -7.46 -29.38
C GLY A 124 -7.58 -6.40 -28.51
N LEU A 125 -8.12 -5.17 -28.47
CA LEU A 125 -7.65 -4.11 -27.58
C LEU A 125 -7.85 -4.48 -26.12
N VAL A 126 -9.07 -4.91 -25.77
CA VAL A 126 -9.41 -5.34 -24.40
C VAL A 126 -8.40 -6.37 -23.90
N ARG A 127 -8.14 -7.43 -24.68
CA ARG A 127 -7.17 -8.46 -24.31
C ARG A 127 -5.75 -7.90 -24.19
N ALA A 128 -5.30 -7.11 -25.16
CA ALA A 128 -3.94 -6.56 -25.15
C ALA A 128 -3.68 -5.66 -23.92
N TYR A 129 -4.61 -4.79 -23.54
CA TYR A 129 -4.48 -3.95 -22.34
C TYR A 129 -4.53 -4.76 -21.05
N GLN A 130 -5.37 -5.79 -20.98
CA GLN A 130 -5.37 -6.69 -19.83
C GLN A 130 -4.05 -7.47 -19.71
N ASP A 131 -3.54 -8.01 -20.82
CA ASP A 131 -2.32 -8.81 -20.85
C ASP A 131 -1.09 -7.98 -20.49
N ALA A 132 -0.98 -6.75 -21.02
CA ALA A 132 0.07 -5.82 -20.63
C ALA A 132 0.00 -5.45 -19.14
N THR A 133 -1.20 -5.23 -18.59
CA THR A 133 -1.39 -4.97 -17.17
C THR A 133 -0.96 -6.18 -16.33
N ARG A 134 -1.39 -7.40 -16.69
CA ARG A 134 -0.98 -8.63 -15.97
C ARG A 134 0.54 -8.82 -16.00
N ALA A 135 1.17 -8.53 -17.14
CA ALA A 135 2.61 -8.66 -17.31
C ALA A 135 3.37 -7.77 -16.30
N VAL A 136 3.02 -6.48 -16.20
CA VAL A 136 3.72 -5.58 -15.26
C VAL A 136 3.40 -5.90 -13.79
N LEU A 137 2.19 -6.38 -13.49
CA LEU A 137 1.84 -6.79 -12.12
C LEU A 137 2.60 -8.03 -11.66
N ALA A 138 3.00 -8.91 -12.58
CA ALA A 138 3.80 -10.10 -12.25
C ALA A 138 5.21 -9.73 -11.72
N ASP A 139 5.69 -8.55 -12.08
CA ASP A 139 7.00 -8.02 -11.67
C ASP A 139 6.92 -7.14 -10.42
N ILE A 140 5.73 -6.95 -9.83
CA ILE A 140 5.56 -6.16 -8.60
C ILE A 140 5.97 -6.97 -7.37
N THR A 141 6.80 -6.36 -6.52
CA THR A 141 7.00 -6.81 -5.15
C THR A 141 5.78 -6.47 -4.31
N VAL A 142 5.03 -7.47 -3.85
CA VAL A 142 3.82 -7.26 -3.04
C VAL A 142 4.17 -7.10 -1.56
N MET A 143 3.61 -6.06 -0.95
CA MET A 143 3.67 -5.77 0.48
C MET A 143 2.28 -5.92 1.07
N ARG A 144 2.22 -6.41 2.31
CA ARG A 144 1.00 -6.38 3.12
C ARG A 144 1.08 -5.16 4.04
N ARG A 145 0.13 -4.26 3.90
CA ARG A 145 -0.01 -3.07 4.72
C ARG A 145 -0.98 -3.35 5.85
N GLU A 146 -0.51 -3.19 7.08
CA GLU A 146 -1.25 -3.58 8.28
C GLU A 146 -1.37 -2.43 9.28
N PRO A 147 -2.52 -2.29 9.96
CA PRO A 147 -2.65 -1.35 11.06
C PRO A 147 -1.87 -1.89 12.27
N ARG A 148 -1.15 -1.00 12.93
CA ARG A 148 -0.39 -1.27 14.15
C ARG A 148 -0.78 -0.28 15.23
N ASP A 149 -0.95 -0.78 16.44
CA ASP A 149 -1.20 0.07 17.60
C ASP A 149 0.14 0.46 18.23
N VAL A 150 0.26 1.75 18.55
CA VAL A 150 1.46 2.32 19.16
C VAL A 150 1.18 2.60 20.62
N TRP A 151 2.03 2.05 21.48
CA TRP A 151 1.97 2.19 22.92
C TRP A 151 3.27 2.80 23.45
N THR A 152 3.17 3.56 24.54
CA THR A 152 4.34 4.16 25.19
C THR A 152 4.38 3.81 26.66
N LEU A 153 5.60 3.59 27.14
CA LEU A 153 5.93 3.30 28.52
C LEU A 153 7.07 4.24 28.94
N GLU A 154 6.88 5.01 30.00
CA GLU A 154 7.97 5.78 30.60
C GLU A 154 8.71 4.92 31.63
N VAL A 155 10.03 4.91 31.53
CA VAL A 155 10.92 4.10 32.37
C VAL A 155 12.08 4.96 32.84
N ASP A 156 12.52 4.73 34.08
CA ASP A 156 13.75 5.31 34.59
C ASP A 156 14.95 4.82 33.77
N HIS A 157 15.93 5.71 33.55
CA HIS A 157 17.17 5.40 32.82
C HIS A 157 17.90 4.17 33.36
N ALA A 158 17.80 3.92 34.68
CA ALA A 158 18.44 2.77 35.33
C ALA A 158 17.80 1.42 34.95
N GLU A 159 16.51 1.40 34.65
CA GLU A 159 15.75 0.18 34.36
C GLU A 159 15.47 -0.01 32.86
N ALA A 160 15.57 1.05 32.06
CA ALA A 160 15.23 1.07 30.64
C ALA A 160 15.84 -0.09 29.85
N GLY A 161 17.14 -0.32 29.97
CA GLY A 161 17.82 -1.38 29.22
C GLY A 161 17.36 -2.79 29.61
N LYS A 162 17.03 -3.03 30.88
CA LYS A 162 16.49 -4.31 31.36
C LYS A 162 15.08 -4.55 30.83
N ILE A 163 14.22 -3.52 30.90
CA ILE A 163 12.83 -3.60 30.44
C ILE A 163 12.77 -3.77 28.92
N GLU A 164 13.55 -3.01 28.16
CA GLU A 164 13.65 -3.16 26.70
C GLU A 164 14.07 -4.58 26.30
N ALA A 165 15.10 -5.13 26.95
CA ALA A 165 15.59 -6.48 26.66
C ALA A 165 14.52 -7.55 26.93
N GLU A 166 13.79 -7.45 28.04
CA GLU A 166 12.74 -8.40 28.40
C GLU A 166 11.53 -8.31 27.44
N LEU A 167 11.13 -7.11 27.04
CA LEU A 167 10.07 -6.91 26.04
C LEU A 167 10.44 -7.53 24.69
N ARG A 168 11.68 -7.32 24.23
CA ARG A 168 12.19 -7.92 22.99
C ARG A 168 12.31 -9.45 23.08
N ALA A 169 12.71 -9.98 24.24
CA ALA A 169 12.77 -11.42 24.48
C ALA A 169 11.38 -12.09 24.36
N ARG A 170 10.31 -11.32 24.60
CA ARG A 170 8.91 -11.74 24.41
C ARG A 170 8.37 -11.48 23.00
N GLY A 171 9.23 -11.04 22.07
CA GLY A 171 8.90 -10.85 20.66
C GLY A 171 8.25 -9.51 20.32
N LEU A 172 8.26 -8.54 21.23
CA LEU A 172 7.72 -7.21 20.97
C LEU A 172 8.72 -6.35 20.18
N ASP A 173 8.21 -5.57 19.25
CA ASP A 173 8.97 -4.53 18.57
C ASP A 173 9.04 -3.29 19.48
N VAL A 174 10.26 -2.88 19.83
CA VAL A 174 10.52 -1.84 20.83
C VAL A 174 11.57 -0.87 20.32
N GLU A 175 11.19 0.41 20.25
CA GLU A 175 12.07 1.55 20.02
C GLU A 175 12.22 2.34 21.33
N ALA A 176 13.40 2.94 21.56
CA ALA A 176 13.68 3.74 22.76
C ALA A 176 13.97 5.19 22.38
N SER A 177 13.34 6.13 23.08
CA SER A 177 13.62 7.57 23.00
C SER A 177 14.14 8.07 24.34
N TYR A 178 15.32 8.69 24.32
CA TYR A 178 16.01 9.14 25.53
C TYR A 178 15.79 10.64 25.75
N GLY A 179 15.14 10.99 26.85
CA GLY A 179 14.92 12.36 27.31
C GLY A 179 15.21 12.50 28.80
N GLN A 180 14.37 13.27 29.51
CA GLN A 180 14.43 13.35 30.98
C GLN A 180 14.17 11.99 31.62
N THR A 181 13.20 11.24 31.08
CA THR A 181 12.98 9.81 31.28
C THR A 181 13.22 9.07 29.96
N VAL A 182 13.27 7.74 29.99
CA VAL A 182 13.31 6.93 28.77
C VAL A 182 11.89 6.54 28.39
N THR A 183 11.48 6.87 27.16
CA THR A 183 10.21 6.42 26.61
C THR A 183 10.46 5.21 25.72
N LEU A 184 9.92 4.06 26.12
CA LEU A 184 9.86 2.88 25.26
C LEU A 184 8.58 2.92 24.44
N ILE A 185 8.72 2.78 23.13
CA ILE A 185 7.63 2.78 22.15
C ILE A 185 7.46 1.35 21.66
N LEU A 186 6.29 0.78 21.92
CA LEU A 186 5.92 -0.56 21.52
C LEU A 186 4.97 -0.50 20.33
N THR A 187 5.27 -1.25 19.28
CA THR A 187 4.40 -1.40 18.10
C THR A 187 3.85 -2.83 18.06
N VAL A 188 2.53 -2.96 18.16
CA VAL A 188 1.84 -4.27 18.19
C VAL A 188 0.78 -4.35 17.10
N ALA A 189 0.24 -5.55 16.82
CA ALA A 189 -0.87 -5.65 15.88
C ALA A 189 -2.09 -4.87 16.41
N ALA A 190 -2.88 -4.27 15.52
CA ALA A 190 -4.03 -3.49 15.94
C ALA A 190 -5.00 -4.31 16.81
N GLY A 191 -5.37 -3.77 17.97
CA GLY A 191 -6.23 -4.44 18.95
C GLY A 191 -5.51 -5.35 19.94
N GLU A 192 -4.20 -5.58 19.80
CA GLU A 192 -3.40 -6.25 20.83
C GLU A 192 -3.09 -5.30 22.01
N ASP A 193 -3.15 -5.84 23.22
CA ASP A 193 -2.83 -5.11 24.46
C ASP A 193 -1.55 -5.67 25.10
N PRO A 194 -0.40 -4.95 25.01
CA PRO A 194 0.85 -5.36 25.64
C PRO A 194 0.87 -5.14 27.16
N GLY A 195 -0.17 -4.55 27.74
CA GLY A 195 -0.23 -4.19 29.16
C GLY A 195 -0.11 -5.37 30.12
N GLY A 196 -0.54 -6.58 29.73
CA GLY A 196 -0.32 -7.78 30.52
C GLY A 196 1.17 -8.10 30.69
N ILE A 197 1.91 -8.06 29.59
CA ILE A 197 3.36 -8.30 29.56
C ILE A 197 4.08 -7.23 30.38
N VAL A 198 3.74 -5.96 30.20
CA VAL A 198 4.39 -4.84 30.90
C VAL A 198 4.18 -4.92 32.41
N ARG A 199 2.98 -5.28 32.87
CA ARG A 199 2.70 -5.46 34.30
C ARG A 199 3.51 -6.61 34.90
N GLU A 200 3.68 -7.70 34.17
CA GLU A 200 4.45 -8.85 34.64
C GLU A 200 5.93 -8.50 34.82
N ILE A 201 6.56 -7.85 33.84
CA ILE A 201 8.01 -7.53 33.87
C ILE A 201 8.35 -6.43 34.86
N SER A 202 7.38 -5.56 35.17
CA SER A 202 7.54 -4.44 36.11
C SER A 202 7.01 -4.74 37.51
N ALA A 203 6.49 -5.94 37.77
CA ALA A 203 5.72 -6.22 38.98
C ALA A 203 4.57 -5.20 39.23
N GLY A 204 4.01 -4.65 38.15
CA GLY A 204 2.91 -3.70 38.16
C GLY A 204 3.28 -2.25 38.46
N THR A 205 4.57 -1.89 38.51
CA THR A 205 5.01 -0.52 38.80
C THR A 205 4.96 0.40 37.59
N LEU A 206 4.99 -0.15 36.38
CA LEU A 206 4.99 0.65 35.15
C LEU A 206 3.62 0.68 34.49
N GLU A 207 3.23 1.87 34.03
CA GLU A 207 2.00 2.10 33.28
C GLU A 207 2.32 2.26 31.79
N ILE A 208 1.62 1.49 30.95
CA ILE A 208 1.70 1.61 29.50
C ILE A 208 0.41 2.21 28.95
N VAL A 209 0.55 3.15 28.01
CA VAL A 209 -0.57 3.88 27.42
C VAL A 209 -0.58 3.76 25.90
N ARG A 210 -1.75 3.54 25.31
CA ARG A 210 -1.93 3.56 23.85
C ARG A 210 -1.95 5.01 23.39
N VAL A 211 -1.01 5.38 22.52
CA VAL A 211 -0.86 6.77 22.03
C VAL A 211 -1.41 6.97 20.62
N GLY A 212 -1.63 5.89 19.86
CA GLY A 212 -2.19 5.99 18.53
C GLY A 212 -2.13 4.69 17.75
N SER A 213 -2.25 4.83 16.43
CA SER A 213 -2.08 3.73 15.48
C SER A 213 -1.33 4.23 14.26
N ARG A 214 -0.55 3.36 13.62
CA ARG A 214 0.17 3.63 12.36
C ARG A 214 -0.05 2.48 11.37
N TRP A 215 0.39 2.67 10.14
CA TRP A 215 0.36 1.65 9.10
C TRP A 215 1.77 1.21 8.75
N ASP A 216 2.03 -0.10 8.86
CA ASP A 216 3.34 -0.68 8.54
C ASP A 216 3.23 -1.55 7.29
N ASP A 217 4.26 -1.48 6.44
CA ASP A 217 4.39 -2.36 5.28
C ASP A 217 5.29 -3.54 5.66
N VAL A 218 4.72 -4.74 5.71
CA VAL A 218 5.45 -6.00 5.91
C VAL A 218 5.51 -6.77 4.60
N LYS A 219 6.60 -7.49 4.34
CA LYS A 219 6.68 -8.33 3.13
C LYS A 219 5.51 -9.33 3.15
N ALA A 220 4.78 -9.43 2.04
CA ALA A 220 3.85 -10.52 1.87
C ALA A 220 4.68 -11.81 1.78
N GLY A 221 4.44 -12.74 2.71
CA GLY A 221 5.11 -14.05 2.75
C GLY A 221 4.65 -14.98 1.63
#